data_AF-A0A528XJH9-F1
#
_entry.id   AF-A0A528XJH9-F1
#
_cell.length_a   1.000
_cell.length_b   1.000
_cell.length_c   1.000
_cell.angle_alpha   90.00
_cell.angle_beta   90.00
_cell.angle_gamma   90.00
#
_symmetry.space_group_name_H-M   'P 1'
#
loop_
_entity.id
_entity.type
_entity.pdbx_description
1 polymer ?
#
loop_
_entity_poly.entity_id
_entity_poly.type
_entity_poly.pdbx_seq_one_letter_code
_entity_poly.pdbx_strand_id
1 'polypeptide(L)'
;YYDGQGFMINAKKLPGVNSALQLSGAAVCVQSGTTTELNLADYFKSNKMEYNPVVFEKLEEVNAAYDAGRCDVYTTDQSGLYGIRLTLGAPADHVVLPEIISKEPLGPAVRQGDDQWYHIVKWTYFALLDAEELGITKANVDEMKNSDSPEIKRVLGQEADTKIGTDLGVSNDWIVNIVKATGNYGEIFERNVGSGSPLKIARGINALWTKGGLQYAPPIR
;
A
#
# COMPACT_ATOMS: atom_id res chain seq x y z
N TYR A 1 -2.31 2.12 -3.42
CA TYR A 1 -1.28 2.28 -2.38
C TYR A 1 0.06 2.46 -3.08
N TYR A 2 0.73 3.57 -2.86
CA TYR A 2 2.06 3.85 -3.39
C TYR A 2 3.10 3.16 -2.52
N ASP A 3 3.74 2.13 -3.07
CA ASP A 3 4.84 1.42 -2.43
C ASP A 3 6.14 1.65 -3.20
N GLY A 4 7.21 1.05 -2.71
CA GLY A 4 8.44 0.86 -3.45
C GLY A 4 9.31 -0.18 -2.78
N GLN A 5 10.24 -0.72 -3.56
CA GLN A 5 11.18 -1.70 -3.04
C GLN A 5 12.10 -1.09 -1.98
N GLY A 6 12.26 -1.81 -0.88
CA GLY A 6 13.17 -1.48 0.21
C GLY A 6 14.02 -2.67 0.65
N PHE A 7 14.64 -2.52 1.81
CA PHE A 7 15.55 -3.51 2.39
C PHE A 7 15.25 -3.70 3.87
N MET A 8 15.30 -4.94 4.34
CA MET A 8 15.19 -5.27 5.76
C MET A 8 16.41 -6.04 6.23
N ILE A 9 16.93 -5.65 7.38
CA ILE A 9 18.09 -6.28 8.03
C ILE A 9 17.74 -6.75 9.43
N ASN A 10 18.50 -7.70 9.95
CA ASN A 10 18.51 -7.99 11.38
C ASN A 10 19.54 -7.08 12.05
N ALA A 11 19.07 -6.07 12.80
CA ALA A 11 19.91 -5.03 13.38
C ALA A 11 20.83 -5.54 14.51
N LYS A 12 20.54 -6.72 15.10
CA LYS A 12 21.46 -7.37 16.03
C LYS A 12 22.64 -8.03 15.32
N LYS A 13 22.41 -8.61 14.13
CA LYS A 13 23.46 -9.25 13.32
C LYS A 13 24.32 -8.23 12.56
N LEU A 14 23.71 -7.12 12.14
CA LEU A 14 24.37 -6.02 11.40
C LEU A 14 24.30 -4.72 12.20
N PRO A 15 24.99 -4.64 13.36
CA PRO A 15 24.96 -3.43 14.19
C PRO A 15 25.60 -2.25 13.44
N GLY A 16 24.95 -1.08 13.52
CA GLY A 16 25.43 0.16 12.90
C GLY A 16 25.03 0.36 11.43
N VAL A 17 24.43 -0.64 10.78
CA VAL A 17 23.82 -0.47 9.45
C VAL A 17 22.48 0.25 9.63
N ASN A 18 22.34 1.41 8.99
CA ASN A 18 21.14 2.25 9.03
C ASN A 18 20.72 2.78 7.65
N SER A 19 21.46 2.43 6.59
CA SER A 19 21.19 2.82 5.21
C SER A 19 21.48 1.68 4.24
N ALA A 20 20.65 1.55 3.21
CA ALA A 20 20.85 0.59 2.13
C ALA A 20 22.15 0.84 1.34
N LEU A 21 22.73 2.04 1.42
CA LEU A 21 24.03 2.38 0.83
C LEU A 21 25.21 1.71 1.54
N GLN A 22 24.98 1.09 2.70
CA GLN A 22 26.00 0.37 3.47
C GLN A 22 25.99 -1.14 3.20
N LEU A 23 25.20 -1.61 2.22
CA LEU A 23 24.98 -3.04 1.95
C LEU A 23 25.94 -3.64 0.92
N SER A 24 27.01 -2.94 0.56
CA SER A 24 28.01 -3.46 -0.39
C SER A 24 28.59 -4.79 0.10
N GLY A 25 28.49 -5.82 -0.75
CA GLY A 25 29.00 -7.17 -0.47
C GLY A 25 28.06 -8.06 0.35
N ALA A 26 26.96 -7.51 0.89
CA ALA A 26 26.00 -8.26 1.68
C ALA A 26 25.25 -9.31 0.84
N ALA A 27 24.97 -10.47 1.41
CA ALA A 27 24.13 -11.49 0.78
C ALA A 27 22.65 -11.06 0.83
N VAL A 28 22.07 -10.72 -0.33
CA VAL A 28 20.71 -10.19 -0.42
C VAL A 28 19.74 -11.25 -0.94
N CYS A 29 18.85 -11.72 -0.07
CA CYS A 29 17.76 -12.63 -0.39
C CYS A 29 16.71 -11.92 -1.27
N VAL A 30 16.35 -12.52 -2.42
CA VAL A 30 15.34 -12.01 -3.35
C VAL A 30 14.62 -13.16 -4.08
N GLN A 31 13.36 -12.96 -4.46
CA GLN A 31 12.60 -13.92 -5.26
C GLN A 31 12.80 -13.70 -6.76
N SER A 32 13.03 -14.79 -7.51
CA SER A 32 13.19 -14.76 -8.96
C SER A 32 11.92 -14.35 -9.70
N GLY A 33 12.08 -13.77 -10.89
CA GLY A 33 10.96 -13.46 -11.79
C GLY A 33 10.10 -12.26 -11.32
N THR A 34 10.67 -11.40 -10.48
CA THR A 34 10.03 -10.20 -9.94
C THR A 34 10.72 -8.92 -10.44
N THR A 35 10.02 -7.79 -10.37
CA THR A 35 10.66 -6.47 -10.57
C THR A 35 11.76 -6.21 -9.54
N THR A 36 11.60 -6.75 -8.33
CA THR A 36 12.52 -6.64 -7.21
C THR A 36 13.94 -7.09 -7.56
N GLU A 37 14.07 -8.22 -8.27
CA GLU A 37 15.36 -8.78 -8.70
C GLU A 37 16.11 -7.82 -9.64
N LEU A 38 15.40 -7.25 -10.62
CA LEU A 38 15.98 -6.36 -11.62
C LEU A 38 16.39 -5.00 -11.01
N ASN A 39 15.50 -4.40 -10.22
CA ASN A 39 15.73 -3.14 -9.52
C ASN A 39 16.89 -3.24 -8.53
N LEU A 40 17.04 -4.39 -7.86
CA LEU A 40 18.16 -4.66 -6.94
C LEU A 40 19.51 -4.57 -7.68
N ALA A 41 19.62 -5.24 -8.83
CA ALA A 41 20.83 -5.19 -9.65
C ALA A 41 21.16 -3.76 -10.11
N ASP A 42 20.15 -3.01 -10.55
CA ASP A 42 20.30 -1.61 -10.98
C ASP A 42 20.75 -0.69 -9.84
N TYR A 43 20.19 -0.86 -8.64
CA TYR A 43 20.54 -0.07 -7.47
C TYR A 43 21.99 -0.32 -7.02
N PHE A 44 22.41 -1.58 -6.92
CA PHE A 44 23.78 -1.93 -6.53
C PHE A 44 24.80 -1.42 -7.55
N LYS A 45 24.51 -1.59 -8.84
CA LYS A 45 25.36 -1.10 -9.93
C LYS A 45 25.49 0.42 -9.94
N SER A 46 24.36 1.14 -9.82
CA SER A 46 24.34 2.60 -9.85
C SER A 46 25.06 3.24 -8.67
N ASN A 47 25.06 2.56 -7.52
CA ASN A 47 25.76 2.99 -6.30
C ASN A 47 27.17 2.39 -6.16
N LYS A 48 27.67 1.67 -7.17
CA LYS A 48 29.02 1.05 -7.18
C LYS A 48 29.27 0.12 -5.99
N MET A 49 28.24 -0.61 -5.58
CA MET A 49 28.30 -1.59 -4.50
C MET A 49 28.58 -2.99 -5.06
N GLU A 50 29.30 -3.81 -4.31
CA GLU A 50 29.49 -5.22 -4.63
C GLU A 50 28.15 -5.96 -4.51
N TYR A 51 27.76 -6.66 -5.58
CA TYR A 51 26.43 -7.26 -5.74
C TYR A 51 26.45 -8.78 -5.54
N ASN A 52 25.85 -9.24 -4.43
CA ASN A 52 25.81 -10.64 -4.03
C ASN A 52 24.35 -11.12 -3.79
N PRO A 53 23.53 -11.31 -4.85
CA PRO A 53 22.16 -11.77 -4.69
C PRO A 53 22.11 -13.26 -4.34
N VAL A 54 21.15 -13.63 -3.50
CA VAL A 54 20.76 -15.02 -3.20
C VAL A 54 19.33 -15.20 -3.66
N VAL A 55 19.18 -15.83 -4.82
CA VAL A 55 17.91 -15.92 -5.54
C VAL A 55 17.17 -17.21 -5.18
N PHE A 56 15.88 -17.11 -4.89
CA PHE A 56 14.99 -18.24 -4.61
C PHE A 56 13.76 -18.20 -5.50
N GLU A 57 13.15 -19.36 -5.78
CA GLU A 57 11.93 -19.44 -6.58
C GLU A 57 10.67 -19.19 -5.73
N LYS A 58 10.66 -19.65 -4.47
CA LYS A 58 9.50 -19.60 -3.59
C LYS A 58 9.69 -18.62 -2.44
N LEU A 59 8.64 -17.90 -2.10
CA LEU A 59 8.64 -16.91 -1.01
C LEU A 59 9.01 -17.54 0.34
N GLU A 60 8.51 -18.75 0.62
CA GLU A 60 8.80 -19.47 1.86
C GLU A 60 10.29 -19.79 2.02
N GLU A 61 10.99 -20.03 0.91
CA GLU A 61 12.43 -20.30 0.91
C GLU A 61 13.23 -19.02 1.19
N VAL A 62 12.81 -17.88 0.63
CA VAL A 62 13.42 -16.56 0.95
C VAL A 62 13.28 -16.25 2.44
N ASN A 63 12.07 -16.41 2.98
CA ASN A 63 11.78 -16.16 4.40
C ASN A 63 12.65 -17.03 5.31
N ALA A 64 12.67 -18.34 5.06
CA ALA A 64 13.45 -19.28 5.86
C ALA A 64 14.96 -19.01 5.77
N ALA A 65 15.48 -18.70 4.59
CA ALA A 65 16.90 -18.40 4.40
C ALA A 65 17.33 -17.14 5.14
N TYR A 66 16.53 -16.08 5.07
CA TYR A 66 16.79 -14.84 5.80
C TYR A 66 16.72 -15.03 7.32
N ASP A 67 15.67 -15.67 7.85
CA ASP A 67 15.50 -15.88 9.30
C ASP A 67 16.62 -16.75 9.88
N ALA A 68 17.04 -17.79 9.13
CA ALA A 68 18.18 -18.63 9.47
C ALA A 68 19.54 -17.90 9.38
N GLY A 69 19.59 -16.69 8.82
CA GLY A 69 20.83 -15.92 8.65
C GLY A 69 21.71 -16.38 7.49
N ARG A 70 21.14 -17.07 6.49
CA ARG A 70 21.85 -17.37 5.23
C ARG A 70 21.98 -16.12 4.34
N CYS A 71 21.13 -15.13 4.56
CA CYS A 71 21.18 -13.82 3.94
C CYS A 71 21.34 -12.75 5.01
N ASP A 72 22.10 -11.71 4.68
CA ASP A 72 22.29 -10.52 5.49
C ASP A 72 21.08 -9.58 5.38
N VAL A 73 20.48 -9.54 4.19
CA VAL A 73 19.43 -8.59 3.81
C VAL A 73 18.28 -9.31 3.10
N TYR A 74 17.05 -8.86 3.37
CA TYR A 74 15.86 -9.21 2.61
C TYR A 74 15.42 -7.99 1.78
N THR A 75 15.13 -8.15 0.48
CA THR A 75 14.51 -7.08 -0.33
C THR A 75 13.18 -7.52 -0.95
N THR A 76 12.20 -6.62 -0.91
CA THR A 76 10.90 -6.64 -1.60
C THR A 76 10.24 -5.27 -1.39
N ASP A 77 8.98 -5.12 -1.78
CA ASP A 77 8.16 -3.93 -1.50
C ASP A 77 8.11 -3.66 0.01
N GLN A 78 8.18 -2.39 0.40
CA GLN A 78 8.33 -2.01 1.80
C GLN A 78 7.17 -2.52 2.65
N SER A 79 5.93 -2.42 2.17
CA SER A 79 4.77 -2.97 2.90
C SER A 79 4.86 -4.49 3.08
N GLY A 80 5.39 -5.21 2.09
CA GLY A 80 5.68 -6.64 2.16
C GLY A 80 6.70 -6.95 3.24
N LEU A 81 7.77 -6.16 3.36
CA LEU A 81 8.77 -6.32 4.42
C LEU A 81 8.16 -6.17 5.82
N TYR A 82 7.25 -5.22 6.04
CA TYR A 82 6.54 -5.09 7.31
C TYR A 82 5.69 -6.32 7.64
N GLY A 83 5.02 -6.91 6.63
CA GLY A 83 4.25 -8.15 6.78
C GLY A 83 5.14 -9.35 7.10
N ILE A 84 6.21 -9.54 6.33
CA ILE A 84 7.18 -10.63 6.51
C ILE A 84 7.83 -10.53 7.89
N ARG A 85 8.22 -9.33 8.34
CA ARG A 85 8.82 -9.12 9.66
C ARG A 85 8.03 -9.76 10.79
N LEU A 86 6.70 -9.72 10.72
CA LEU A 86 5.82 -10.25 11.76
C LEU A 86 5.80 -11.79 11.83
N THR A 87 6.29 -12.47 10.79
CA THR A 87 6.32 -13.95 10.72
C THR A 87 7.68 -14.54 11.11
N LEU A 88 8.70 -13.70 11.32
CA LEU A 88 10.06 -14.12 11.67
C LEU A 88 10.17 -14.51 13.15
N GLY A 89 11.21 -15.28 13.50
CA GLY A 89 11.42 -15.76 14.87
C GLY A 89 11.59 -14.66 15.92
N ALA A 90 12.13 -13.49 15.55
CA ALA A 90 12.33 -12.35 16.45
C ALA A 90 12.00 -11.00 15.78
N PRO A 91 10.71 -10.67 15.53
CA PRO A 91 10.31 -9.52 14.70
C PRO A 91 10.92 -8.17 15.10
N ALA A 92 11.12 -7.95 16.41
CA ALA A 92 11.67 -6.71 16.96
C ALA A 92 13.16 -6.48 16.61
N ASP A 93 13.88 -7.53 16.20
CA ASP A 93 15.29 -7.44 15.83
C ASP A 93 15.48 -6.95 14.39
N HIS A 94 14.39 -6.87 13.61
CA HIS A 94 14.43 -6.55 12.20
C HIS A 94 13.99 -5.11 11.92
N VAL A 95 14.80 -4.42 11.14
CA VAL A 95 14.61 -3.02 10.77
C VAL A 95 14.51 -2.92 9.26
N VAL A 96 13.46 -2.23 8.79
CA VAL A 96 13.34 -1.83 7.39
C VAL A 96 14.11 -0.51 7.22
N LEU A 97 15.07 -0.51 6.30
CA LEU A 97 15.93 0.64 6.00
C LEU A 97 15.15 1.75 5.28
N PRO A 98 15.60 3.01 5.37
CA PRO A 98 14.82 4.16 4.91
C PRO A 98 14.75 4.32 3.38
N GLU A 99 15.70 3.76 2.63
CA GLU A 99 15.74 3.93 1.18
C GLU A 99 14.62 3.17 0.46
N ILE A 100 13.99 3.85 -0.50
CA ILE A 100 13.04 3.29 -1.46
C ILE A 100 13.67 3.42 -2.85
N ILE A 101 13.83 2.30 -3.57
CA ILE A 101 14.64 2.26 -4.80
C ILE A 101 13.81 2.10 -6.08
N SER A 102 12.51 1.84 -5.96
CA SER A 102 11.60 1.66 -7.09
C SER A 102 10.26 2.34 -6.85
N LYS A 103 9.42 2.40 -7.90
CA LYS A 103 8.05 2.91 -7.85
C LYS A 103 7.10 1.74 -8.06
N GLU A 104 6.37 1.34 -7.02
CA GLU A 104 5.50 0.15 -7.05
C GLU A 104 4.07 0.57 -6.68
N PRO A 105 3.32 1.21 -7.60
CA PRO A 105 1.95 1.63 -7.34
C PRO A 105 1.01 0.42 -7.36
N LEU A 106 0.60 -0.02 -6.16
CA LEU A 106 -0.34 -1.12 -5.99
C LEU A 106 -1.77 -0.61 -6.20
N GLY A 107 -2.43 -1.13 -7.22
CA GLY A 107 -3.82 -0.80 -7.55
C GLY A 107 -4.60 -2.03 -8.03
N PRO A 108 -5.94 -1.96 -8.03
CA PRO A 108 -6.76 -3.04 -8.57
C PRO A 108 -6.44 -3.28 -10.06
N ALA A 109 -6.26 -4.54 -10.44
CA ALA A 109 -6.09 -4.96 -11.82
C ALA A 109 -7.35 -5.66 -12.32
N VAL A 110 -7.75 -5.37 -13.56
CA VAL A 110 -8.90 -5.98 -14.22
C VAL A 110 -8.53 -6.43 -15.64
N ARG A 111 -9.35 -7.30 -16.24
CA ARG A 111 -9.19 -7.69 -17.64
C ARG A 111 -9.52 -6.52 -18.57
N GLN A 112 -8.89 -6.49 -19.74
CA GLN A 112 -9.24 -5.54 -20.80
C GLN A 112 -10.57 -5.93 -21.47
N GLY A 113 -11.24 -4.95 -22.07
CA GLY A 113 -12.46 -5.13 -22.85
C GLY A 113 -13.77 -5.14 -22.05
N ASP A 114 -13.71 -4.83 -20.75
CA ASP A 114 -14.87 -4.70 -19.87
C ASP A 114 -14.83 -3.33 -19.15
N ASP A 115 -15.26 -2.30 -19.89
CA ASP A 115 -15.17 -0.91 -19.42
C ASP A 115 -16.09 -0.63 -18.24
N GLN A 116 -17.28 -1.26 -18.21
CA GLN A 116 -18.21 -1.11 -17.10
C GLN A 116 -17.59 -1.64 -15.80
N TRP A 117 -17.02 -2.85 -15.83
CA TRP A 117 -16.33 -3.40 -14.66
C TRP A 117 -15.13 -2.56 -14.24
N TYR A 118 -14.32 -2.11 -15.21
CA TYR A 118 -13.22 -1.20 -14.94
C TYR A 118 -13.68 0.08 -14.23
N HIS A 119 -14.78 0.69 -14.69
CA HIS A 119 -15.35 1.89 -14.07
C HIS A 119 -15.83 1.62 -12.65
N ILE A 120 -16.52 0.50 -12.39
CA ILE A 120 -16.99 0.14 -11.05
C ILE A 120 -15.80 0.01 -10.08
N VAL A 121 -14.75 -0.71 -10.48
CA VAL A 121 -13.55 -0.90 -9.64
C VAL A 121 -12.83 0.42 -9.40
N LYS A 122 -12.62 1.21 -10.46
CA LYS A 122 -11.95 2.51 -10.40
C LYS A 122 -12.71 3.49 -9.48
N TRP A 123 -14.01 3.62 -9.65
CA TRP A 123 -14.82 4.55 -8.87
C TRP A 123 -15.04 4.07 -7.43
N THR A 124 -15.05 2.77 -7.16
CA THR A 124 -15.01 2.25 -5.79
C THR A 124 -13.77 2.74 -5.05
N TYR A 125 -12.59 2.69 -5.68
CA TYR A 125 -11.37 3.20 -5.09
C TYR A 125 -11.45 4.71 -4.81
N PHE A 126 -11.92 5.50 -5.77
CA PHE A 126 -12.04 6.95 -5.58
C PHE A 126 -13.09 7.35 -4.55
N ALA A 127 -14.21 6.63 -4.47
CA ALA A 127 -15.22 6.83 -3.43
C ALA A 127 -14.66 6.65 -2.01
N LEU A 128 -13.72 5.71 -1.81
CA LEU A 128 -13.06 5.52 -0.53
C LEU A 128 -12.18 6.72 -0.15
N LEU A 129 -11.51 7.33 -1.13
CA LEU A 129 -10.67 8.53 -0.94
C LEU A 129 -11.54 9.77 -0.69
N ASP A 130 -12.55 10.01 -1.52
CA ASP A 130 -13.48 11.13 -1.35
C ASP A 130 -14.22 11.05 -0.01
N ALA A 131 -14.63 9.86 0.42
CA ALA A 131 -15.22 9.68 1.74
C ALA A 131 -14.25 10.07 2.86
N GLU A 132 -12.97 9.70 2.77
CA GLU A 132 -11.96 10.12 3.75
C GLU A 132 -11.74 11.63 3.72
N GLU A 133 -11.61 12.22 2.54
CA GLU A 133 -11.40 13.66 2.35
C GLU A 133 -12.55 14.50 2.90
N LEU A 134 -13.78 14.02 2.75
CA LEU A 134 -15.00 14.66 3.27
C LEU A 134 -15.32 14.31 4.73
N GLY A 135 -14.49 13.50 5.41
CA GLY A 135 -14.72 13.10 6.79
C GLY A 135 -15.92 12.15 6.98
N ILE A 136 -16.34 11.48 5.91
CA ILE A 136 -17.39 10.46 5.93
C ILE A 136 -16.74 9.14 6.36
N THR A 137 -17.25 8.56 7.43
CA THR A 137 -16.71 7.35 8.08
C THR A 137 -17.78 6.29 8.18
N LYS A 138 -17.38 5.05 8.47
CA LYS A 138 -18.33 3.98 8.78
C LYS A 138 -19.28 4.36 9.93
N ALA A 139 -18.82 5.14 10.89
CA ALA A 139 -19.59 5.52 12.07
C ALA A 139 -20.63 6.61 11.81
N ASN A 140 -20.38 7.53 10.88
CA ASN A 140 -21.23 8.72 10.65
C ASN A 140 -21.95 8.73 9.28
N VAL A 141 -21.70 7.76 8.40
CA VAL A 141 -22.25 7.80 7.02
C VAL A 141 -23.77 7.91 6.98
N ASP A 142 -24.49 7.27 7.91
CA ASP A 142 -25.96 7.39 7.98
C ASP A 142 -26.44 8.79 8.39
N GLU A 143 -25.71 9.45 9.29
CA GLU A 143 -25.97 10.84 9.67
C GLU A 143 -25.64 11.79 8.51
N MET A 144 -24.49 11.58 7.87
CA MET A 144 -23.98 12.40 6.77
C MET A 144 -24.90 12.43 5.54
N LYS A 145 -25.80 11.44 5.38
CA LYS A 145 -26.86 11.49 4.36
C LYS A 145 -27.74 12.73 4.48
N ASN A 146 -27.89 13.29 5.67
CA ASN A 146 -28.69 14.49 5.91
C ASN A 146 -27.84 15.78 5.90
N SER A 147 -26.55 15.69 5.57
CA SER A 147 -25.65 16.86 5.51
C SER A 147 -26.16 17.90 4.51
N ASP A 148 -26.08 19.19 4.85
CA ASP A 148 -26.44 20.28 3.93
C ASP A 148 -25.36 20.61 2.90
N SER A 149 -24.16 20.04 3.01
CA SER A 149 -23.10 20.22 2.02
C SER A 149 -23.53 19.63 0.67
N PRO A 150 -23.57 20.43 -0.43
CA PRO A 150 -23.93 19.93 -1.75
C PRO A 150 -22.99 18.81 -2.24
N GLU A 151 -21.72 18.86 -1.84
CA GLU A 151 -20.74 17.84 -2.19
C GLU A 151 -21.01 16.52 -1.49
N ILE A 152 -21.29 16.54 -0.17
CA ILE A 152 -21.64 15.34 0.57
C ILE A 152 -22.98 14.77 0.08
N LYS A 153 -23.98 15.62 -0.21
CA LYS A 153 -25.24 15.16 -0.80
C LYS A 153 -25.00 14.42 -2.12
N ARG A 154 -24.14 14.95 -3.00
CA ARG A 154 -23.82 14.30 -4.28
C ARG A 154 -23.10 12.97 -4.10
N VAL A 155 -22.03 12.97 -3.29
CA VAL A 155 -21.22 11.76 -3.02
C VAL A 155 -22.07 10.66 -2.40
N LEU A 156 -22.97 10.99 -1.47
CA LEU A 156 -23.83 10.00 -0.84
C LEU A 156 -25.11 9.69 -1.62
N GLY A 157 -25.30 10.25 -2.83
CA GLY A 157 -26.46 9.98 -3.66
C GLY A 157 -27.79 10.53 -3.12
N GLN A 158 -27.73 11.65 -2.39
CA GLN A 158 -28.86 12.34 -1.76
C GLN A 158 -29.34 13.57 -2.55
N GLU A 159 -28.68 13.93 -3.64
CA GLU A 159 -29.20 14.92 -4.59
C GLU A 159 -30.45 14.37 -5.29
N ALA A 160 -31.48 15.22 -5.42
CA ALA A 160 -32.68 14.86 -6.18
C ALA A 160 -32.31 14.54 -7.64
N ASP A 161 -32.92 13.50 -8.18
CA ASP A 161 -32.76 13.05 -9.57
C ASP A 161 -31.31 12.70 -9.99
N THR A 162 -30.40 12.46 -9.04
CA THR A 162 -29.03 12.03 -9.35
C THR A 162 -29.02 10.72 -10.12
N LYS A 163 -28.12 10.61 -11.10
CA LYS A 163 -27.91 9.41 -11.92
C LYS A 163 -26.50 8.84 -11.80
N ILE A 164 -25.66 9.40 -10.92
CA ILE A 164 -24.24 9.03 -10.82
C ILE A 164 -24.08 7.52 -10.59
N GLY A 165 -24.85 6.94 -9.66
CA GLY A 165 -24.79 5.49 -9.40
C GLY A 165 -25.40 4.68 -10.55
N THR A 166 -26.58 5.08 -11.04
CA THR A 166 -27.27 4.33 -12.08
C THR A 166 -26.54 4.34 -13.43
N ASP A 167 -25.88 5.43 -13.79
CA ASP A 167 -25.05 5.54 -15.00
C ASP A 167 -23.76 4.70 -14.88
N LEU A 168 -23.26 4.49 -13.64
CA LEU A 168 -22.21 3.52 -13.33
C LEU A 168 -22.73 2.07 -13.35
N GLY A 169 -24.04 1.85 -13.35
CA GLY A 169 -24.68 0.53 -13.31
C GLY A 169 -24.91 -0.03 -11.91
N VAL A 170 -24.90 0.82 -10.88
CA VAL A 170 -25.13 0.47 -9.47
C VAL A 170 -26.26 1.33 -8.88
N SER A 171 -26.63 1.09 -7.63
CA SER A 171 -27.61 1.95 -6.93
C SER A 171 -27.02 3.32 -6.60
N ASN A 172 -27.85 4.36 -6.49
CA ASN A 172 -27.37 5.71 -6.17
C ASN A 172 -26.75 5.83 -4.77
N ASP A 173 -27.07 4.92 -3.85
CA ASP A 173 -26.47 4.83 -2.51
C ASP A 173 -25.18 3.98 -2.47
N TRP A 174 -24.56 3.68 -3.61
CA TRP A 174 -23.38 2.81 -3.70
C TRP A 174 -22.22 3.22 -2.78
N ILE A 175 -21.94 4.53 -2.63
CA ILE A 175 -20.89 5.01 -1.72
C ILE A 175 -21.29 4.82 -0.25
N VAL A 176 -22.56 5.04 0.10
CA VAL A 176 -23.07 4.72 1.44
C VAL A 176 -22.83 3.24 1.74
N ASN A 177 -23.13 2.37 0.79
CA ASN A 177 -22.95 0.92 0.93
C ASN A 177 -21.47 0.54 1.09
N ILE A 178 -20.57 1.13 0.30
CA ILE A 178 -19.11 0.95 0.43
C ILE A 178 -18.66 1.35 1.84
N VAL A 179 -18.94 2.59 2.25
CA VAL A 179 -18.45 3.13 3.54
C VAL A 179 -19.06 2.37 4.72
N LYS A 180 -20.33 1.94 4.65
CA LYS A 180 -20.92 1.06 5.67
C LYS A 180 -20.20 -0.28 5.77
N ALA A 181 -19.87 -0.90 4.64
CA ALA A 181 -19.22 -2.20 4.63
C ALA A 181 -17.79 -2.08 5.18
N THR A 182 -17.01 -1.16 4.63
CA THR A 182 -15.55 -1.16 4.80
C THR A 182 -14.98 0.05 5.53
N GLY A 183 -15.76 1.10 5.78
CA GLY A 183 -15.23 2.43 6.07
C GLY A 183 -14.61 3.09 4.85
N ASN A 184 -14.08 4.30 5.04
CA ASN A 184 -13.31 5.04 4.04
C ASN A 184 -11.87 4.52 3.90
N TYR A 185 -11.06 5.12 3.01
CA TYR A 185 -9.69 4.69 2.77
C TYR A 185 -8.81 4.74 4.02
N GLY A 186 -8.90 5.82 4.80
CA GLY A 186 -8.17 5.98 6.06
C GLY A 186 -8.52 4.88 7.08
N GLU A 187 -9.80 4.56 7.25
CA GLU A 187 -10.26 3.48 8.14
C GLU A 187 -9.74 2.11 7.69
N ILE A 188 -9.72 1.85 6.39
CA ILE A 188 -9.13 0.63 5.80
C ILE A 188 -7.63 0.58 6.06
N PHE A 189 -6.92 1.69 5.84
CA PHE A 189 -5.48 1.79 6.05
C PHE A 189 -5.14 1.52 7.52
N GLU A 190 -5.75 2.28 8.43
CA GLU A 190 -5.39 2.25 9.85
C GLU A 190 -5.61 0.89 10.50
N ARG A 191 -6.70 0.18 10.15
CA ARG A 191 -6.97 -1.13 10.74
C ARG A 191 -6.06 -2.24 10.21
N ASN A 192 -5.63 -2.15 8.95
CA ASN A 192 -4.92 -3.25 8.27
C ASN A 192 -3.41 -3.09 8.33
N VAL A 193 -2.90 -1.88 8.08
CA VAL A 193 -1.46 -1.62 7.95
C VAL A 193 -0.97 -0.44 8.80
N GLY A 194 -1.87 0.47 9.18
CA GLY A 194 -1.54 1.67 9.93
C GLY A 194 -1.38 1.46 11.44
N SER A 195 -1.66 2.52 12.19
CA SER A 195 -1.47 2.58 13.64
C SER A 195 -2.34 1.60 14.42
N GLY A 196 -3.49 1.18 13.87
CA GLY A 196 -4.38 0.16 14.43
C GLY A 196 -3.91 -1.27 14.20
N SER A 197 -2.93 -1.50 13.33
CA SER A 197 -2.41 -2.84 12.99
C SER A 197 -1.11 -3.17 13.72
N PRO A 198 -0.66 -4.44 13.75
CA PRO A 198 0.69 -4.79 14.21
C PRO A 198 1.82 -4.23 13.31
N LEU A 199 1.53 -3.85 12.06
CA LEU A 199 2.54 -3.39 11.11
C LEU A 199 3.02 -1.97 11.42
N LYS A 200 2.13 -1.10 11.93
CA LYS A 200 2.41 0.29 12.33
C LYS A 200 3.03 1.14 11.20
N ILE A 201 2.60 0.93 9.95
CA ILE A 201 3.06 1.71 8.80
C ILE A 201 2.48 3.12 8.87
N ALA A 202 3.32 4.15 8.79
CA ALA A 202 2.87 5.52 8.69
C ALA A 202 2.27 5.79 7.30
N ARG A 203 1.29 6.70 7.20
CA ARG A 203 0.66 7.06 5.92
C ARG A 203 1.68 7.50 4.86
N GLY A 204 2.64 8.35 5.23
CA GLY A 204 3.65 8.86 4.29
C GLY A 204 3.02 9.40 3.01
N ILE A 205 3.55 8.97 1.85
CA ILE A 205 3.00 9.34 0.53
C ILE A 205 1.61 8.75 0.25
N ASN A 206 1.13 7.80 1.06
CA ASN A 206 -0.26 7.30 1.04
C ASN A 206 -1.23 8.15 1.86
N ALA A 207 -0.81 9.29 2.42
CA ALA A 207 -1.74 10.30 2.92
C ALA A 207 -2.59 10.88 1.78
N LEU A 208 -3.72 11.49 2.13
CA LEU A 208 -4.50 12.29 1.18
C LEU A 208 -3.63 13.40 0.58
N TRP A 209 -3.93 13.79 -0.65
CA TRP A 209 -3.23 14.86 -1.35
C TRP A 209 -3.30 16.20 -0.57
N THR A 210 -4.42 16.49 0.08
CA THR A 210 -4.60 17.65 0.98
C THR A 210 -3.79 17.57 2.27
N LYS A 211 -3.16 16.41 2.55
CA LYS A 211 -2.34 16.13 3.72
C LYS A 211 -0.89 15.80 3.36
N GLY A 212 -0.45 16.22 2.16
CA GLY A 212 0.94 16.08 1.71
C GLY A 212 1.29 14.71 1.11
N GLY A 213 0.29 13.85 0.85
CA GLY A 213 0.48 12.59 0.15
C GLY A 213 0.07 12.64 -1.32
N LEU A 214 -0.10 11.47 -1.92
CA LEU A 214 -0.41 11.27 -3.34
C LEU A 214 -1.80 10.66 -3.57
N GLN A 215 -2.52 10.32 -2.52
CA GLN A 215 -3.88 9.78 -2.65
C GLN A 215 -4.85 10.89 -3.05
N TYR A 216 -5.23 10.88 -4.33
CA TYR A 216 -6.09 11.86 -4.97
C TYR A 216 -7.22 11.14 -5.71
N ALA A 217 -8.46 11.50 -5.39
CA ALA A 217 -9.62 11.10 -6.17
C ALA A 217 -10.04 12.23 -7.12
N PRO A 218 -10.29 11.94 -8.41
CA PRO A 218 -11.06 12.82 -9.26
C PRO A 218 -12.45 13.04 -8.66
N PRO A 219 -13.04 14.25 -8.83
CA PRO A 219 -14.29 14.59 -8.18
C PRO A 219 -15.45 13.72 -8.69
N ILE A 220 -16.28 13.25 -7.77
CA ILE A 220 -17.61 12.70 -8.07
C ILE A 220 -18.55 13.87 -8.42
N ARG A 221 -18.72 14.12 -9.72
CA ARG A 221 -19.40 15.30 -10.26
C ARG A 221 -20.24 14.99 -11.48
#